data_AF-A0A2R6PVM1-F1
#
_entry.id   AF-A0A2R6PVM1-F1
#
_cell.length_a   1.000
_cell.length_b   1.000
_cell.length_c   1.000
_cell.angle_alpha   90.00
_cell.angle_beta   90.00
_cell.angle_gamma   90.00
#
_symmetry.space_group_name_H-M   'P 1'
#
loop_
_entity.id
_entity.type
_entity.pdbx_description
1 polymer ?
#
loop_
_entity_poly.entity_id
_entity_poly.type
_entity_poly.pdbx_seq_one_letter_code
_entity_poly.pdbx_strand_id
1 'polypeptide(L)'
;MLFSLAVASALIASVAGHATFQELWINGVDQGSACVRLPVSNSPVTSVTTDDLACNANATPSSGVCPINPGDQLTVEMHQQPGDRSCANDAIGGDHYGPINIYMAKVSDATTAVGSSAAWFKVSEMGMPSNNPDYWATEVLNNNCGHFTFTVPTGIAPGNYLVRAEVIALHVASSVGGAQFYMSCYQVNVGGSGTSSPPTVSFPGAYSATDPGILINIYEPLSTYAIPGPAPFGAAIPAIANVPYPTTATWNTALQPSTVPTVMPSQSGKPATSNPVTSAPATVKTTAVPTPVSSSAVLPTSSSVAAGTVAEYGQCGGIGFTGATACVAPFTCTVLNGMYFSLLFRTSKNYGN
;
A
#
# COMPACT_ATOMS: atom_id res chain seq x y z
N MET A 1 -1.40 39.16 -59.13
CA MET A 1 -1.77 39.23 -57.70
C MET A 1 -2.35 37.88 -57.32
N LEU A 2 -1.56 37.02 -56.67
CA LEU A 2 -2.01 35.74 -56.11
C LEU A 2 -1.74 35.82 -54.61
N PHE A 3 -2.80 35.98 -53.82
CA PHE A 3 -2.73 35.86 -52.36
C PHE A 3 -2.96 34.39 -52.00
N SER A 4 -1.89 33.71 -51.57
CA SER A 4 -1.99 32.42 -50.92
C SER A 4 -2.38 32.62 -49.45
N LEU A 5 -3.59 32.21 -49.07
CA LEU A 5 -3.96 32.06 -47.66
C LEU A 5 -3.27 30.82 -47.10
N ALA A 6 -2.36 31.00 -46.14
CA ALA A 6 -1.90 29.92 -45.28
C ALA A 6 -2.86 29.79 -44.09
N VAL A 7 -3.58 28.67 -44.01
CA VAL A 7 -4.36 28.30 -42.83
C VAL A 7 -3.42 27.58 -41.87
N ALA A 8 -3.07 28.24 -40.76
CA ALA A 8 -2.35 27.60 -39.67
C ALA A 8 -3.36 26.89 -38.76
N SER A 9 -3.42 25.56 -38.83
CA SER A 9 -4.16 24.74 -37.87
C SER A 9 -3.40 24.73 -36.54
N ALA A 10 -3.91 25.44 -35.53
CA ALA A 10 -3.47 25.29 -34.15
C ALA A 10 -4.00 23.95 -33.60
N LEU A 11 -3.13 22.94 -33.54
CA LEU A 11 -3.37 21.73 -32.77
C LEU A 11 -3.26 22.10 -31.28
N ILE A 12 -4.40 22.25 -30.61
CA ILE A 12 -4.44 22.35 -29.15
C ILE A 12 -4.19 20.93 -28.64
N ALA A 13 -2.96 20.65 -28.20
CA ALA A 13 -2.70 19.48 -27.38
C ALA A 13 -3.41 19.68 -26.04
N SER A 14 -4.53 18.99 -25.82
CA SER A 14 -5.16 18.95 -24.51
C SER A 14 -4.31 18.06 -23.61
N VAL A 15 -3.51 18.65 -22.73
CA VAL A 15 -2.80 17.90 -21.69
C VAL A 15 -3.81 17.56 -20.60
N ALA A 16 -4.31 16.33 -20.58
CA ALA A 16 -5.11 15.82 -19.48
C ALA A 16 -4.17 15.27 -18.41
N GLY A 17 -4.12 15.92 -17.24
CA GLY A 17 -3.33 15.46 -16.08
C GLY A 17 -4.15 14.89 -14.92
N HIS A 18 -5.46 15.10 -14.96
CA HIS A 18 -6.40 14.62 -13.95
C HIS A 18 -6.71 13.14 -14.15
N ALA A 19 -6.79 12.37 -13.07
CA ALA A 19 -6.98 10.94 -13.14
C ALA A 19 -7.77 10.39 -11.95
N THR A 20 -8.21 9.14 -12.05
CA THR A 20 -8.99 8.45 -11.01
C THR A 20 -8.51 7.02 -10.88
N PHE A 21 -8.42 6.54 -9.64
CA PHE A 21 -8.27 5.12 -9.35
C PHE A 21 -9.63 4.45 -9.51
N GLN A 22 -9.81 3.60 -10.53
CA GLN A 22 -11.13 3.15 -10.97
C GLN A 22 -11.34 1.62 -10.93
N GLU A 23 -10.29 0.81 -11.00
CA GLU A 23 -10.42 -0.65 -10.98
C GLU A 23 -9.50 -1.32 -9.96
N LEU A 24 -9.92 -2.54 -9.58
CA LEU A 24 -9.19 -3.42 -8.68
C LEU A 24 -8.92 -4.77 -9.34
N TRP A 25 -7.72 -5.30 -9.11
CA TRP A 25 -7.36 -6.67 -9.47
C TRP A 25 -6.91 -7.44 -8.24
N ILE A 26 -7.21 -8.72 -8.24
CA ILE A 26 -6.83 -9.65 -7.17
C ILE A 26 -6.15 -10.85 -7.82
N ASN A 27 -4.88 -11.06 -7.52
CA ASN A 27 -4.07 -12.15 -8.07
C ASN A 27 -4.15 -12.24 -9.61
N GLY A 28 -4.11 -11.07 -10.28
CA GLY A 28 -4.20 -10.96 -11.74
C GLY A 28 -5.60 -11.11 -12.32
N VAL A 29 -6.65 -11.23 -11.48
CA VAL A 29 -8.05 -11.30 -11.92
C VAL A 29 -8.70 -9.92 -11.77
N ASP A 30 -9.17 -9.39 -12.89
CA ASP A 30 -9.88 -8.09 -12.98
C ASP A 30 -11.23 -8.14 -12.26
N GLN A 31 -11.41 -7.32 -11.23
CA GLN A 31 -12.70 -7.15 -10.54
C GLN A 31 -13.51 -5.98 -11.08
N GLY A 32 -12.97 -5.25 -12.07
CA GLY A 32 -13.50 -3.99 -12.55
C GLY A 32 -13.65 -2.97 -11.42
N SER A 33 -14.69 -2.15 -11.52
CA SER A 33 -15.03 -1.15 -10.50
C SER A 33 -15.97 -1.69 -9.40
N ALA A 34 -16.24 -2.99 -9.38
CA ALA A 34 -17.30 -3.58 -8.53
C ALA A 34 -17.14 -3.29 -7.04
N CYS A 35 -15.90 -3.13 -6.56
CA CYS A 35 -15.56 -2.89 -5.16
C CYS A 35 -15.00 -1.47 -4.93
N VAL A 36 -15.11 -0.57 -5.90
CA VAL A 36 -14.50 0.76 -5.86
C VAL A 36 -15.56 1.82 -5.58
N ARG A 37 -15.30 2.70 -4.62
CA ARG A 37 -16.08 3.91 -4.41
C ARG A 37 -15.54 4.99 -5.34
N LEU A 38 -16.11 5.07 -6.55
CA LEU A 38 -15.60 5.95 -7.59
C LEU A 38 -15.91 7.42 -7.28
N PRO A 39 -14.90 8.30 -7.29
CA PRO A 39 -15.12 9.75 -7.28
C PRO A 39 -16.03 10.18 -8.45
N VAL A 40 -16.85 11.21 -8.24
CA VAL A 40 -17.74 11.75 -9.30
C VAL A 40 -16.96 12.53 -10.36
N SER A 41 -15.78 13.03 -10.00
CA SER A 41 -14.88 13.79 -10.87
C SER A 41 -13.46 13.26 -10.72
N ASN A 42 -12.65 13.42 -11.76
CA ASN A 42 -11.20 13.19 -11.71
C ASN A 42 -10.42 14.41 -11.18
N SER A 43 -11.10 15.46 -10.68
CA SER A 43 -10.47 16.60 -10.00
C SER A 43 -9.77 16.17 -8.71
N PRO A 44 -8.62 16.78 -8.35
CA PRO A 44 -7.95 16.45 -7.11
C PRO A 44 -8.70 17.03 -5.91
N VAL A 45 -8.54 16.37 -4.77
CA VAL A 45 -8.64 17.04 -3.48
C VAL A 45 -7.37 17.88 -3.29
N THR A 46 -7.46 19.07 -2.73
CA THR A 46 -6.28 19.94 -2.48
C THR A 46 -6.11 20.32 -1.01
N SER A 47 -7.18 20.20 -0.22
CA SER A 47 -7.13 20.46 1.22
C SER A 47 -6.84 19.17 2.00
N VAL A 48 -5.80 19.19 2.82
CA VAL A 48 -5.48 18.07 3.71
C VAL A 48 -6.35 18.02 4.98
N THR A 49 -7.21 19.01 5.19
CA THR A 49 -8.01 19.17 6.40
C THR A 49 -9.47 18.76 6.24
N THR A 50 -9.92 18.44 5.02
CA THR A 50 -11.30 18.02 4.75
C THR A 50 -11.45 16.50 4.81
N ASP A 51 -12.67 16.05 5.08
CA ASP A 51 -13.04 14.64 5.08
C ASP A 51 -12.83 13.97 3.71
N ASP A 52 -12.87 14.76 2.63
CA ASP A 52 -12.61 14.30 1.25
C ASP A 52 -11.22 13.66 1.12
N LEU A 53 -10.24 14.04 1.96
CA LEU A 53 -8.90 13.44 1.91
C LEU A 53 -8.93 11.92 2.15
N ALA A 54 -9.92 11.41 2.88
CA ALA A 54 -10.00 9.98 3.19
C ALA A 54 -10.37 9.13 1.97
N CYS A 55 -11.49 9.44 1.31
CA CYS A 55 -12.06 8.62 0.23
C CYS A 55 -12.56 9.43 -0.97
N ASN A 56 -12.03 10.63 -1.17
CA ASN A 56 -12.40 11.59 -2.21
C ASN A 56 -13.77 12.24 -2.00
N ALA A 57 -14.00 13.38 -2.67
CA ALA A 57 -15.21 14.15 -2.59
C ALA A 57 -16.37 13.45 -3.33
N ASN A 58 -17.50 13.32 -2.63
CA ASN A 58 -18.74 12.75 -3.19
C ASN A 58 -18.57 11.37 -3.86
N ALA A 59 -17.65 10.53 -3.38
CA ALA A 59 -17.45 9.22 -3.96
C ALA A 59 -18.74 8.39 -3.98
N THR A 60 -19.04 7.81 -5.14
CA THR A 60 -20.22 6.97 -5.34
C THR A 60 -20.15 5.73 -4.44
N PRO A 61 -21.25 5.36 -3.77
CA PRO A 61 -21.29 4.12 -3.00
C PRO A 61 -21.08 2.91 -3.92
N SER A 62 -20.31 1.93 -3.44
CA SER A 62 -20.26 0.60 -4.05
C SER A 62 -21.02 -0.39 -3.17
N SER A 63 -21.77 -1.30 -3.77
CA SER A 63 -22.40 -2.42 -3.05
C SER A 63 -21.53 -3.68 -3.04
N GLY A 64 -20.44 -3.72 -3.82
CA GLY A 64 -19.54 -4.87 -3.90
C GLY A 64 -18.51 -4.86 -2.79
N VAL A 65 -18.23 -6.03 -2.23
CA VAL A 65 -17.12 -6.24 -1.28
C VAL A 65 -16.28 -7.39 -1.82
N CYS A 66 -15.03 -7.10 -2.17
CA CYS A 66 -14.14 -8.06 -2.79
C CYS A 66 -13.47 -8.91 -1.71
N PRO A 67 -13.60 -10.25 -1.73
CA PRO A 67 -12.88 -11.09 -0.79
C PRO A 67 -11.39 -11.09 -1.13
N ILE A 68 -10.54 -10.95 -0.11
CA ILE A 68 -9.07 -10.98 -0.23
C ILE A 68 -8.50 -11.78 0.92
N ASN A 69 -7.31 -12.35 0.75
CA ASN A 69 -6.57 -13.02 1.80
C ASN A 69 -5.23 -12.30 2.05
N PRO A 70 -4.71 -12.36 3.29
CA PRO A 70 -3.33 -11.97 3.54
C PRO A 70 -2.36 -12.68 2.59
N GLY A 71 -1.45 -11.94 1.95
CA GLY A 71 -0.54 -12.44 0.93
C GLY A 71 -1.05 -12.36 -0.51
N ASP A 72 -2.33 -12.03 -0.75
CA ASP A 72 -2.82 -11.77 -2.10
C ASP A 72 -2.11 -10.55 -2.72
N GLN A 73 -1.94 -10.59 -4.04
CA GLN A 73 -1.48 -9.47 -4.84
C GLN A 73 -2.68 -8.62 -5.26
N LEU A 74 -2.86 -7.47 -4.60
CA LEU A 74 -3.86 -6.48 -4.98
C LEU A 74 -3.24 -5.45 -5.90
N THR A 75 -3.89 -5.18 -7.03
CA THR A 75 -3.45 -4.15 -7.97
C THR A 75 -4.54 -3.11 -8.12
N VAL A 76 -4.17 -1.86 -7.89
CA VAL A 76 -5.04 -0.70 -8.09
C VAL A 76 -4.74 -0.10 -9.44
N GLU A 77 -5.78 0.30 -10.16
CA GLU A 77 -5.67 0.79 -11.55
C GLU A 77 -6.20 2.22 -11.66
N MET A 78 -5.39 3.09 -12.26
CA MET A 78 -5.70 4.50 -12.48
C MET A 78 -5.72 4.84 -13.97
N HIS A 79 -6.65 5.71 -14.38
CA HIS A 79 -6.68 6.31 -15.72
C HIS A 79 -7.17 7.76 -15.68
N GLN A 80 -6.85 8.52 -16.73
CA GLN A 80 -7.17 9.95 -16.81
C GLN A 80 -8.67 10.23 -16.88
N GLN A 81 -9.37 9.50 -17.74
CA GLN A 81 -10.78 9.74 -18.02
C GLN A 81 -11.63 8.64 -17.37
N PRO A 82 -12.80 8.98 -16.78
CA PRO A 82 -13.70 7.99 -16.20
C PRO A 82 -14.03 6.87 -17.19
N GLY A 83 -13.65 5.64 -16.84
CA GLY A 83 -13.91 4.45 -17.64
C GLY A 83 -12.96 4.24 -18.83
N ASP A 84 -11.96 5.12 -19.03
CA ASP A 84 -10.82 4.82 -19.92
C ASP A 84 -9.93 3.77 -19.27
N ARG A 85 -9.40 2.84 -20.06
CA ARG A 85 -8.42 1.83 -19.62
C ARG A 85 -7.28 1.65 -20.61
N SER A 86 -7.15 2.57 -21.56
CA SER A 86 -6.22 2.49 -22.67
C SER A 86 -4.79 2.71 -22.20
N CYS A 87 -3.91 1.73 -22.43
CA CYS A 87 -2.47 1.91 -22.27
C CYS A 87 -1.83 2.83 -23.32
N ALA A 88 -2.60 3.33 -24.29
CA ALA A 88 -2.11 4.30 -25.26
C ALA A 88 -2.02 5.72 -24.69
N ASN A 89 -2.69 5.96 -23.55
CA ASN A 89 -2.66 7.22 -22.82
C ASN A 89 -1.91 6.99 -21.50
N ASP A 90 -1.32 8.05 -20.95
CA ASP A 90 -0.82 8.00 -19.58
C ASP A 90 -1.97 7.73 -18.61
N ALA A 91 -1.71 6.95 -17.57
CA ALA A 91 -2.65 6.76 -16.47
C ALA A 91 -2.90 8.07 -15.72
N ILE A 92 -1.83 8.84 -15.52
CA ILE A 92 -1.85 10.21 -15.00
C ILE A 92 -0.80 11.03 -15.74
N GLY A 93 -1.27 11.91 -16.65
CA GLY A 93 -0.40 12.63 -17.59
C GLY A 93 -0.02 14.03 -17.10
N GLY A 94 0.54 14.83 -18.01
CA GLY A 94 0.84 16.24 -17.76
C GLY A 94 1.83 16.46 -16.62
N ASP A 95 2.88 15.64 -16.57
CA ASP A 95 3.98 15.76 -15.61
C ASP A 95 3.52 15.76 -14.14
N HIS A 96 2.46 14.99 -13.83
CA HIS A 96 1.96 14.78 -12.46
C HIS A 96 2.90 13.85 -11.67
N TYR A 97 4.14 14.30 -11.48
CA TYR A 97 5.16 13.60 -10.73
C TYR A 97 4.83 13.56 -9.24
N GLY A 98 5.02 12.40 -8.62
CA GLY A 98 4.87 12.24 -7.18
C GLY A 98 4.71 10.80 -6.72
N PRO A 99 4.37 10.58 -5.44
CA PRO A 99 4.30 9.25 -4.84
C PRO A 99 2.97 8.55 -5.10
N ILE A 100 2.99 7.25 -4.82
CA ILE A 100 1.81 6.41 -4.58
C ILE A 100 1.81 5.98 -3.11
N ASN A 101 0.67 6.08 -2.44
CA ASN A 101 0.45 5.59 -1.08
C ASN A 101 -0.76 4.66 -1.02
N ILE A 102 -0.62 3.52 -0.35
CA ILE A 102 -1.72 2.58 -0.11
C ILE A 102 -1.92 2.41 1.39
N TYR A 103 -3.15 2.60 1.85
CA TYR A 103 -3.56 2.41 3.23
C TYR A 103 -4.68 1.38 3.33
N MET A 104 -4.79 0.75 4.49
CA MET A 104 -5.95 -0.06 4.86
C MET A 104 -6.53 0.44 6.18
N ALA A 105 -7.84 0.26 6.37
CA ALA A 105 -8.50 0.52 7.63
C ALA A 105 -9.54 -0.57 7.92
N LYS A 106 -9.47 -1.16 9.12
CA LYS A 106 -10.48 -2.13 9.56
C LYS A 106 -11.78 -1.39 9.87
N VAL A 107 -12.90 -1.91 9.38
CA VAL A 107 -14.23 -1.32 9.59
C VAL A 107 -15.24 -2.42 9.96
N SER A 108 -16.36 -2.03 10.56
CA SER A 108 -17.46 -2.96 10.84
C SER A 108 -18.11 -3.46 9.55
N ASP A 109 -18.37 -2.55 8.62
CA ASP A 109 -19.02 -2.81 7.33
C ASP A 109 -18.37 -1.95 6.23
N ALA A 110 -17.76 -2.61 5.24
CA ALA A 110 -17.06 -1.93 4.16
C ALA A 110 -18.01 -1.20 3.20
N THR A 111 -19.31 -1.51 3.19
CA THR A 111 -20.29 -0.84 2.30
C THR A 111 -20.82 0.48 2.89
N THR A 112 -20.76 0.64 4.22
CA THR A 112 -21.32 1.80 4.93
C THR A 112 -20.30 2.62 5.71
N ALA A 113 -19.08 2.12 5.90
CA ALA A 113 -18.05 2.83 6.64
C ALA A 113 -17.72 4.21 6.04
N VAL A 114 -17.63 5.22 6.90
CA VAL A 114 -17.18 6.57 6.57
C VAL A 114 -15.65 6.62 6.67
N GLY A 115 -14.98 6.93 5.56
CA GLY A 115 -13.51 6.92 5.49
C GLY A 115 -12.84 7.90 6.46
N SER A 116 -13.45 9.06 6.69
CA SER A 116 -12.91 10.08 7.61
C SER A 116 -13.00 9.69 9.09
N SER A 117 -13.82 8.69 9.41
CA SER A 117 -13.96 8.13 10.76
C SER A 117 -13.14 6.85 10.96
N ALA A 118 -12.43 6.39 9.94
CA ALA A 118 -11.68 5.13 9.97
C ALA A 118 -10.25 5.33 10.49
N ALA A 119 -9.70 4.26 11.09
CA ALA A 119 -8.34 4.22 11.59
C ALA A 119 -7.41 3.56 10.55
N TRP A 120 -6.61 4.38 9.87
CA TRP A 120 -5.83 3.98 8.70
C TRP A 120 -4.41 3.57 9.09
N PHE A 121 -3.88 2.52 8.48
CA PHE A 121 -2.46 2.18 8.53
C PHE A 121 -1.93 2.02 7.12
N LYS A 122 -0.71 2.49 6.86
CA LYS A 122 -0.09 2.38 5.55
C LYS A 122 0.34 0.93 5.32
N VAL A 123 0.15 0.41 4.11
CA VAL A 123 0.51 -0.96 3.74
C VAL A 123 1.51 -1.01 2.58
N SER A 124 1.57 0.03 1.77
CA SER A 124 2.55 0.15 0.69
C SER A 124 2.76 1.61 0.33
N GLU A 125 3.94 1.93 -0.18
CA GLU A 125 4.25 3.22 -0.79
C GLU A 125 5.31 3.08 -1.87
N MET A 126 5.34 4.06 -2.77
CA MET A 126 6.46 4.32 -3.65
C MET A 126 6.60 5.83 -3.81
N GLY A 127 7.81 6.36 -3.61
CA GLY A 127 8.11 7.77 -3.76
C GLY A 127 8.85 8.06 -5.06
N MET A 128 10.12 8.43 -4.93
CA MET A 128 11.04 8.65 -6.04
C MET A 128 12.02 7.47 -6.11
N PRO A 129 11.74 6.40 -6.87
CA PRO A 129 12.60 5.22 -6.95
C PRO A 129 13.99 5.46 -7.56
N SER A 130 14.19 6.54 -8.33
CA SER A 130 15.52 6.98 -8.77
C SER A 130 15.67 8.50 -8.71
N ASN A 131 16.86 8.98 -8.38
CA ASN A 131 17.23 10.40 -8.37
C ASN A 131 18.31 10.76 -9.40
N ASN A 132 18.58 9.86 -10.37
CA ASN A 132 19.59 10.08 -11.41
C ASN A 132 19.24 9.35 -12.73
N PRO A 133 18.41 9.95 -13.60
CA PRO A 133 17.62 11.16 -13.34
C PRO A 133 16.47 10.89 -12.36
N ASP A 134 15.82 11.95 -11.88
CA ASP A 134 14.59 11.82 -11.10
C ASP A 134 13.58 10.94 -11.83
N TYR A 135 13.03 9.99 -11.09
CA TYR A 135 12.03 9.06 -11.59
C TYR A 135 11.02 8.80 -10.48
N TRP A 136 9.75 9.09 -10.75
CA TRP A 136 8.67 9.09 -9.77
C TRP A 136 7.76 7.88 -9.86
N ALA A 137 7.05 7.58 -8.76
CA ALA A 137 6.09 6.49 -8.71
C ALA A 137 4.99 6.62 -9.76
N THR A 138 4.55 7.84 -10.09
CA THR A 138 3.56 8.07 -11.15
C THR A 138 4.07 7.76 -12.55
N GLU A 139 5.39 7.86 -12.79
CA GLU A 139 5.98 7.39 -14.05
C GLU A 139 6.04 5.87 -14.10
N VAL A 140 6.36 5.21 -12.97
CA VAL A 140 6.23 3.75 -12.85
C VAL A 140 4.78 3.32 -13.10
N LEU A 141 3.80 4.07 -12.61
CA LEU A 141 2.38 3.83 -12.84
C LEU A 141 2.03 3.94 -14.33
N ASN A 142 2.48 4.99 -15.01
CA ASN A 142 2.28 5.19 -16.45
C ASN A 142 2.89 4.07 -17.28
N ASN A 143 4.14 3.68 -16.99
CA ASN A 143 4.79 2.54 -17.67
C ASN A 143 4.04 1.22 -17.48
N ASN A 144 3.30 1.08 -16.38
CA ASN A 144 2.50 -0.10 -16.08
C ASN A 144 1.03 0.08 -16.44
N CYS A 145 0.70 0.99 -17.35
CA CYS A 145 -0.66 1.21 -17.82
C CYS A 145 -1.64 1.47 -16.66
N GLY A 146 -1.22 2.24 -15.66
CA GLY A 146 -2.06 2.56 -14.50
C GLY A 146 -2.03 1.55 -13.36
N HIS A 147 -1.28 0.46 -13.46
CA HIS A 147 -1.30 -0.63 -12.48
C HIS A 147 -0.23 -0.44 -11.41
N PHE A 148 -0.66 -0.45 -10.15
CA PHE A 148 0.24 -0.54 -9.00
C PHE A 148 -0.13 -1.72 -8.12
N THR A 149 0.75 -2.71 -8.05
CA THR A 149 0.54 -3.94 -7.27
C THR A 149 1.21 -3.84 -5.90
N PHE A 150 0.49 -4.23 -4.85
CA PHE A 150 1.02 -4.43 -3.51
C PHE A 150 0.53 -5.76 -2.92
N THR A 151 1.27 -6.27 -1.94
CA THR A 151 0.89 -7.50 -1.21
C THR A 151 0.04 -7.14 -0.01
N VAL A 152 -1.10 -7.81 0.18
CA VAL A 152 -1.93 -7.66 1.38
C VAL A 152 -1.12 -8.09 2.60
N PRO A 153 -0.95 -7.24 3.64
CA PRO A 153 -0.09 -7.57 4.77
C PRO A 153 -0.47 -8.88 5.46
N THR A 154 0.53 -9.71 5.75
CA THR A 154 0.33 -10.92 6.54
C THR A 154 0.00 -10.58 7.99
N GLY A 155 -0.87 -11.35 8.63
CA GLY A 155 -1.12 -11.26 10.07
C GLY A 155 -2.20 -10.26 10.50
N ILE A 156 -2.75 -9.43 9.60
CA ILE A 156 -3.90 -8.58 9.91
C ILE A 156 -5.16 -9.41 10.20
N ALA A 157 -6.03 -8.91 11.08
CA ALA A 157 -7.23 -9.63 11.50
C ALA A 157 -8.30 -9.76 10.40
N PRO A 158 -8.99 -10.90 10.29
CA PRO A 158 -10.05 -11.06 9.30
C PRO A 158 -11.23 -10.10 9.52
N GLY A 159 -11.95 -9.75 8.45
CA GLY A 159 -13.16 -8.92 8.49
C GLY A 159 -13.20 -7.85 7.39
N ASN A 160 -14.10 -6.88 7.52
CA ASN A 160 -14.25 -5.80 6.54
C ASN A 160 -13.14 -4.75 6.66
N TYR A 161 -12.64 -4.30 5.52
CA TYR A 161 -11.66 -3.23 5.41
C TYR A 161 -12.03 -2.25 4.29
N LEU A 162 -11.60 -1.01 4.45
CA LEU A 162 -11.38 -0.10 3.32
C LEU A 162 -9.90 -0.16 2.92
N VAL A 163 -9.62 -0.12 1.63
CA VAL A 163 -8.29 0.15 1.07
C VAL A 163 -8.34 1.54 0.44
N ARG A 164 -7.37 2.41 0.72
CA ARG A 164 -7.25 3.74 0.10
C ARG A 164 -5.99 3.75 -0.74
N ALA A 165 -6.16 3.89 -2.05
CA ALA A 165 -5.05 4.13 -2.97
C ALA A 165 -4.98 5.62 -3.30
N GLU A 166 -3.79 6.19 -3.28
CA GLU A 166 -3.57 7.61 -3.51
C GLU A 166 -2.33 7.83 -4.38
N VAL A 167 -2.46 8.78 -5.31
CA VAL A 167 -1.35 9.51 -5.92
C VAL A 167 -1.38 10.95 -5.42
N ILE A 168 -0.22 11.53 -5.19
CA ILE A 168 -0.08 12.97 -4.91
C ILE A 168 0.70 13.59 -6.06
N ALA A 169 0.09 14.45 -6.87
CA ALA A 169 0.80 15.18 -7.91
C ALA A 169 1.42 16.46 -7.33
N LEU A 170 2.72 16.63 -7.59
CA LEU A 170 3.56 17.66 -6.95
C LEU A 170 4.02 18.77 -7.90
N HIS A 171 3.58 18.75 -9.16
CA HIS A 171 4.02 19.67 -10.22
C HIS A 171 3.79 21.17 -9.91
N VAL A 172 2.88 21.49 -8.99
CA VAL A 172 2.62 22.85 -8.47
C VAL A 172 2.69 22.93 -6.94
N ALA A 173 3.36 21.97 -6.29
CA ALA A 173 3.44 21.85 -4.83
C ALA A 173 4.45 22.80 -4.16
N SER A 174 5.05 23.74 -4.90
CA SER A 174 5.98 24.74 -4.36
C SER A 174 5.29 25.81 -3.50
N SER A 175 3.98 25.70 -3.28
CA SER A 175 3.16 26.58 -2.45
C SER A 175 2.14 25.78 -1.66
N VAL A 176 1.78 26.26 -0.47
CA VAL A 176 0.79 25.61 0.39
C VAL A 176 -0.54 25.47 -0.34
N GLY A 177 -1.12 24.26 -0.33
CA GLY A 177 -2.34 23.94 -1.08
C GLY A 177 -2.12 23.64 -2.57
N GLY A 178 -0.86 23.63 -3.03
CA GLY A 178 -0.51 23.28 -4.40
C GLY A 178 -0.52 21.77 -4.69
N ALA A 179 -0.18 20.93 -3.71
CA ALA A 179 -0.24 19.47 -3.88
C ALA A 179 -1.66 19.00 -4.22
N GLN A 180 -1.75 18.08 -5.18
CA GLN A 180 -3.02 17.58 -5.70
C GLN A 180 -3.16 16.09 -5.36
N PHE A 181 -4.19 15.75 -4.58
CA PHE A 181 -4.40 14.42 -4.04
C PHE A 181 -5.49 13.69 -4.83
N TYR A 182 -5.14 12.56 -5.43
CA TYR A 182 -6.04 11.70 -6.20
C TYR A 182 -6.17 10.36 -5.49
N MET A 183 -7.29 10.14 -4.81
CA MET A 183 -7.54 8.89 -4.09
C MET A 183 -8.86 8.25 -4.46
N SER A 184 -8.96 6.95 -4.23
CA SER A 184 -10.22 6.21 -4.22
C SER A 184 -10.18 5.13 -3.15
N CYS A 185 -11.35 4.77 -2.64
CA CYS A 185 -11.49 3.76 -1.61
C CYS A 185 -12.12 2.48 -2.17
N TYR A 186 -11.55 1.34 -1.79
CA TYR A 186 -11.97 0.02 -2.18
C TYR A 186 -12.55 -0.73 -0.99
N GLN A 187 -13.56 -1.55 -1.22
CA GLN A 187 -14.28 -2.31 -0.21
C GLN A 187 -13.86 -3.77 -0.29
N VAL A 188 -13.23 -4.27 0.77
CA VAL A 188 -12.69 -5.63 0.80
C VAL A 188 -13.06 -6.38 2.08
N ASN A 189 -13.13 -7.70 1.99
CA ASN A 189 -13.29 -8.59 3.13
C ASN A 189 -12.05 -9.48 3.26
N VAL A 190 -11.26 -9.24 4.30
CA VAL A 190 -10.03 -9.98 4.57
C VAL A 190 -10.35 -11.30 5.26
N GLY A 191 -9.88 -12.41 4.69
CA GLY A 191 -9.93 -13.74 5.29
C GLY A 191 -8.81 -14.03 6.29
N GLY A 192 -8.60 -15.31 6.60
CA GLY A 192 -7.52 -15.78 7.46
C GLY A 192 -7.79 -15.67 8.97
N SER A 193 -6.72 -15.67 9.76
CA SER A 193 -6.78 -15.77 11.24
C SER A 193 -5.77 -14.87 11.94
N GLY A 194 -5.32 -13.81 11.26
CA GLY A 194 -4.37 -12.86 11.83
C GLY A 194 -4.93 -12.15 13.07
N THR A 195 -4.04 -11.58 13.86
CA THR A 195 -4.37 -10.86 15.11
C THR A 195 -3.58 -9.56 15.27
N SER A 196 -2.76 -9.19 14.29
CA SER A 196 -1.97 -7.96 14.31
C SER A 196 -2.88 -6.74 14.35
N SER A 197 -2.46 -5.75 15.15
CA SER A 197 -3.08 -4.43 15.25
C SER A 197 -2.03 -3.38 14.89
N PRO A 198 -1.88 -3.03 13.61
CA PRO A 198 -0.94 -2.01 13.16
C PRO A 198 -1.23 -0.65 13.83
N PRO A 199 -0.21 0.19 14.10
CA PRO A 199 -0.42 1.58 14.49
C PRO A 199 -1.20 2.33 13.41
N THR A 200 -2.15 3.16 13.83
CA THR A 200 -3.06 3.87 12.92
C THR A 200 -2.96 5.39 13.00
N VAL A 201 -3.37 6.05 11.93
CA VAL A 201 -3.53 7.49 11.76
C VAL A 201 -4.94 7.81 11.23
N SER A 202 -5.28 9.10 11.18
CA SER A 202 -6.58 9.58 10.68
C SER A 202 -6.42 10.35 9.37
N PHE A 203 -7.42 10.30 8.50
CA PHE A 203 -7.56 11.21 7.36
C PHE A 203 -8.89 11.95 7.50
N PRO A 204 -8.92 13.28 7.70
CA PRO A 204 -7.78 14.18 7.85
C PRO A 204 -6.98 13.96 9.15
N GLY A 205 -5.73 14.44 9.17
CA GLY A 205 -4.85 14.43 10.35
C GLY A 205 -3.45 13.86 10.11
N ALA A 206 -3.31 12.82 9.28
CA ALA A 206 -2.03 12.20 8.99
C ALA A 206 -1.10 13.07 8.13
N TYR A 207 -1.67 14.03 7.40
CA TYR A 207 -0.96 14.95 6.52
C TYR A 207 -1.08 16.38 7.04
N SER A 208 0.01 17.13 6.93
CA SER A 208 0.05 18.58 7.06
C SER A 208 0.32 19.24 5.71
N ALA A 209 -0.27 20.40 5.47
CA ALA A 209 -0.04 21.18 4.25
C ALA A 209 1.42 21.69 4.13
N THR A 210 2.20 21.56 5.20
CA THR A 210 3.63 21.91 5.27
C THR A 210 4.53 20.70 5.42
N ASP A 211 4.02 19.47 5.31
CA ASP A 211 4.89 18.29 5.30
C ASP A 211 5.89 18.41 4.13
N PRO A 212 7.17 18.03 4.30
CA PRO A 212 8.19 18.20 3.27
C PRO A 212 7.91 17.38 1.99
N GLY A 213 7.03 16.38 2.06
CA GLY A 213 6.54 15.65 0.89
C GLY A 213 5.32 16.27 0.20
N ILE A 214 4.71 17.30 0.81
CA ILE A 214 3.49 17.98 0.36
C ILE A 214 3.77 19.43 -0.06
N LEU A 215 4.61 20.16 0.69
CA LEU A 215 5.12 21.47 0.30
C LEU A 215 6.55 21.31 -0.20
N ILE A 216 6.72 21.20 -1.51
CA ILE A 216 7.99 20.84 -2.15
C ILE A 216 8.12 21.44 -3.54
N ASN A 217 9.32 21.88 -3.91
CA ASN A 217 9.66 22.23 -5.28
C ASN A 217 10.41 21.07 -5.94
N ILE A 218 9.71 20.30 -6.77
CA ILE A 218 10.27 19.12 -7.46
C ILE A 218 11.17 19.47 -8.66
N TYR A 219 11.31 20.75 -9.00
CA TYR A 219 12.18 21.21 -10.09
C TYR A 219 13.58 21.62 -9.60
N GLU A 220 13.82 21.58 -8.29
CA GLU A 220 15.15 21.71 -7.70
C GLU A 220 15.79 20.33 -7.53
N PRO A 221 17.13 20.21 -7.50
CA PRO A 221 17.78 18.91 -7.29
C PRO A 221 17.34 18.23 -5.98
N LEU A 222 16.74 17.04 -6.10
CA LEU A 222 16.33 16.21 -4.95
C LEU A 222 17.23 14.99 -4.83
N SER A 223 17.87 14.81 -3.68
CA SER A 223 18.57 13.54 -3.38
C SER A 223 17.64 12.49 -2.78
N THR A 224 16.53 12.93 -2.18
CA THR A 224 15.53 12.07 -1.55
C THR A 224 14.18 12.76 -1.54
N TYR A 225 13.12 11.97 -1.36
CA TYR A 225 11.76 12.44 -1.21
C TYR A 225 11.15 11.85 0.08
N ALA A 226 10.64 12.70 0.95
CA ALA A 226 9.97 12.30 2.19
C ALA A 226 8.50 12.00 1.92
N ILE A 227 8.17 10.72 1.74
CA ILE A 227 6.78 10.30 1.49
C ILE A 227 5.89 10.68 2.70
N PRO A 228 4.75 11.37 2.50
CA PRO A 228 3.87 11.79 3.60
C PRO A 228 3.26 10.62 4.40
N GLY A 229 2.95 10.85 5.67
CA GLY A 229 2.30 9.88 6.55
C GLY A 229 3.24 8.85 7.19
N PRO A 230 2.70 7.80 7.84
CA PRO A 230 3.49 6.81 8.57
C PRO A 230 4.21 5.84 7.62
N ALA A 231 5.22 5.14 8.12
CA ALA A 231 5.86 4.04 7.40
C ALA A 231 4.88 2.88 7.14
N PRO A 232 5.05 2.11 6.04
CA PRO A 232 4.25 0.92 5.76
C PRO A 232 4.35 -0.14 6.86
N PHE A 233 3.22 -0.73 7.23
CA PHE A 233 3.15 -1.88 8.11
C PHE A 233 3.57 -3.16 7.37
N GLY A 234 4.60 -3.84 7.89
CA GLY A 234 5.00 -5.16 7.41
C GLY A 234 5.70 -5.16 6.04
N ALA A 235 6.06 -3.99 5.51
CA ALA A 235 6.79 -3.87 4.25
C ALA A 235 8.10 -3.10 4.46
N ALA A 236 9.15 -3.54 3.76
CA ALA A 236 10.40 -2.79 3.67
C ALA A 236 10.21 -1.58 2.76
N ILE A 237 10.80 -0.44 3.11
CA ILE A 237 10.84 0.74 2.25
C ILE A 237 12.00 0.56 1.26
N PRO A 238 11.76 0.54 -0.06
CA PRO A 238 12.83 0.43 -1.05
C PRO A 238 13.78 1.62 -0.96
N ALA A 239 15.09 1.37 -1.12
CA ALA A 239 16.07 2.44 -1.23
C ALA A 239 15.92 3.18 -2.57
N ILE A 240 16.22 4.48 -2.57
CA ILE A 240 16.28 5.30 -3.79
C ILE A 240 17.55 4.93 -4.55
N ALA A 241 17.40 4.58 -5.83
CA ALA A 241 18.52 4.29 -6.71
C ALA A 241 19.19 5.58 -7.20
N ASN A 242 20.50 5.53 -7.45
CA ASN A 242 21.27 6.62 -8.07
C ASN A 242 21.66 6.32 -9.53
N VAL A 243 20.88 5.46 -10.17
CA VAL A 243 21.02 5.03 -11.57
C VAL A 243 19.65 5.12 -12.24
N PRO A 244 19.57 5.21 -13.57
CA PRO A 244 18.30 5.29 -14.27
C PRO A 244 17.37 4.14 -13.87
N TYR A 245 16.10 4.46 -13.62
CA TYR A 245 15.10 3.46 -13.30
C TYR A 245 14.74 2.63 -14.55
N PRO A 246 14.58 1.30 -14.44
CA PRO A 246 14.13 0.48 -15.57
C PRO A 246 12.73 0.89 -16.03
N THR A 247 12.58 1.30 -17.29
CA THR A 247 11.30 1.76 -17.85
C THR A 247 10.49 0.66 -18.53
N THR A 248 10.98 -0.58 -18.51
CA THR A 248 10.25 -1.72 -19.06
C THR A 248 9.02 -2.00 -18.20
N ALA A 249 7.84 -2.01 -18.84
CA ALA A 249 6.60 -2.40 -18.18
C ALA A 249 6.74 -3.77 -17.52
N THR A 250 6.37 -3.86 -16.25
CA THR A 250 6.31 -5.12 -15.50
C THR A 250 4.89 -5.70 -15.50
N TRP A 251 3.88 -4.88 -15.81
CA TRP A 251 2.52 -5.32 -16.04
C TRP A 251 2.33 -5.93 -17.44
N ASN A 252 1.65 -7.08 -17.50
CA ASN A 252 1.31 -7.70 -18.77
C ASN A 252 -0.03 -7.17 -19.30
N THR A 253 0.04 -6.20 -20.20
CA THR A 253 -1.13 -5.59 -20.85
C THR A 253 -1.94 -6.57 -21.68
N ALA A 254 -1.39 -7.71 -22.11
CA ALA A 254 -2.15 -8.75 -22.82
C ALA A 254 -3.20 -9.44 -21.94
N LEU A 255 -3.13 -9.27 -20.61
CA LEU A 255 -4.12 -9.76 -19.66
C LEU A 255 -5.25 -8.76 -19.41
N GLN A 256 -5.20 -7.54 -19.99
CA GLN A 256 -6.27 -6.57 -19.83
C GLN A 256 -7.54 -6.98 -20.59
N PRO A 257 -8.70 -7.08 -19.91
CA PRO A 257 -9.97 -7.26 -20.58
C PRO A 257 -10.29 -6.06 -21.47
N SER A 258 -10.77 -6.33 -22.69
CA SER A 258 -11.29 -5.28 -23.59
C SER A 258 -12.65 -4.73 -23.15
N THR A 259 -13.26 -5.30 -22.11
CA THR A 259 -14.56 -4.92 -21.56
C THR A 259 -14.53 -4.97 -20.05
N VAL A 260 -15.12 -3.97 -19.39
CA VAL A 260 -15.29 -3.96 -17.93
C VAL A 260 -16.18 -5.14 -17.51
N PRO A 261 -15.76 -5.97 -16.54
CA PRO A 261 -16.62 -7.02 -15.99
C PRO A 261 -17.92 -6.42 -15.42
N THR A 262 -19.08 -6.87 -15.91
CA THR A 262 -20.40 -6.42 -15.40
C THR A 262 -20.84 -7.16 -14.13
N VAL A 263 -20.12 -8.22 -13.76
CA VAL A 263 -20.30 -8.99 -12.53
C VAL A 263 -18.93 -9.31 -11.96
N MET A 264 -18.79 -9.30 -10.63
CA MET A 264 -17.55 -9.76 -10.00
C MET A 264 -17.26 -11.20 -10.46
N PRO A 265 -16.05 -11.50 -10.95
CA PRO A 265 -15.66 -12.86 -11.22
C PRO A 265 -15.85 -13.71 -9.96
N SER A 266 -16.52 -14.86 -10.09
CA SER A 266 -16.59 -15.81 -8.99
C SER A 266 -15.17 -16.26 -8.67
N GLN A 267 -14.67 -15.94 -7.46
CA GLN A 267 -13.38 -16.41 -7.01
C GLN A 267 -13.45 -17.94 -6.84
N SER A 268 -13.09 -18.66 -7.90
CA SER A 268 -12.88 -20.11 -7.88
C SER A 268 -11.59 -20.40 -7.12
N GLY A 269 -11.65 -20.37 -5.79
CA GLY A 269 -10.48 -20.57 -4.96
C GLY A 269 -10.74 -20.54 -3.46
N LYS A 270 -11.73 -21.30 -2.98
CA LYS A 270 -11.84 -21.61 -1.54
C LYS A 270 -11.41 -23.07 -1.32
N PRO A 271 -10.49 -23.37 -0.37
CA PRO A 271 -10.38 -24.72 0.15
C PRO A 271 -11.72 -25.12 0.76
N ALA A 272 -12.21 -26.31 0.40
CA ALA A 272 -13.47 -26.84 0.88
C ALA A 272 -13.61 -26.66 2.40
N THR A 273 -14.62 -25.92 2.81
CA THR A 273 -15.15 -26.03 4.17
C THR A 273 -15.63 -27.47 4.34
N SER A 274 -14.87 -28.28 5.08
CA SER A 274 -15.35 -29.56 5.56
C SER A 274 -16.53 -29.28 6.49
N ASN A 275 -17.74 -29.57 6.03
CA ASN A 275 -18.91 -29.63 6.89
C ASN A 275 -18.61 -30.61 8.04
N PRO A 276 -18.91 -30.26 9.31
CA PRO A 276 -18.90 -31.25 10.36
C PRO A 276 -20.07 -32.21 10.10
N VAL A 277 -19.73 -33.45 9.75
CA VAL A 277 -20.69 -34.55 9.67
C VAL A 277 -21.31 -34.72 11.05
N THR A 278 -22.62 -34.51 11.11
CA THR A 278 -23.44 -34.77 12.28
C THR A 278 -23.53 -36.28 12.48
N SER A 279 -22.93 -36.81 13.54
CA SER A 279 -23.23 -38.15 14.06
C SER A 279 -23.72 -38.04 15.50
N ALA A 280 -24.99 -38.37 15.69
CA ALA A 280 -25.70 -38.47 16.96
C ALA A 280 -25.15 -39.64 17.84
N PRO A 281 -25.47 -39.68 19.15
CA PRO A 281 -24.55 -40.09 20.21
C PRO A 281 -24.61 -41.58 20.59
N ALA A 282 -23.46 -42.13 21.00
CA ALA A 282 -23.38 -43.41 21.71
C ALA A 282 -23.20 -43.15 23.23
N THR A 283 -24.13 -43.71 24.01
CA THR A 283 -24.21 -43.66 25.46
C THR A 283 -23.19 -44.59 26.10
N VAL A 284 -22.33 -44.09 27.01
CA VAL A 284 -21.61 -44.93 27.99
C VAL A 284 -21.62 -44.26 29.36
N LYS A 285 -21.86 -45.08 30.38
CA LYS A 285 -22.13 -44.73 31.77
C LYS A 285 -20.88 -44.31 32.56
N THR A 286 -21.18 -43.46 33.55
CA THR A 286 -20.47 -42.96 34.74
C THR A 286 -19.32 -43.77 35.36
N THR A 287 -18.29 -43.04 35.83
CA THR A 287 -17.72 -43.19 37.18
C THR A 287 -17.01 -41.90 37.62
N ALA A 288 -17.03 -41.61 38.92
CA ALA A 288 -16.72 -40.32 39.54
C ALA A 288 -15.36 -40.28 40.27
N VAL A 289 -14.70 -39.08 40.25
CA VAL A 289 -13.99 -38.35 41.36
C VAL A 289 -12.77 -39.05 42.03
N PRO A 290 -11.69 -38.36 42.53
CA PRO A 290 -11.62 -36.97 43.05
C PRO A 290 -10.44 -36.06 42.61
N THR A 291 -10.63 -34.78 42.97
CA THR A 291 -9.66 -33.67 43.17
C THR A 291 -8.47 -34.00 44.08
N PRO A 292 -7.36 -33.24 43.98
CA PRO A 292 -7.11 -32.30 45.10
C PRO A 292 -6.44 -30.94 44.72
N VAL A 293 -6.81 -29.93 45.53
CA VAL A 293 -6.06 -28.81 46.16
C VAL A 293 -5.17 -27.80 45.40
N SER A 294 -5.43 -26.54 45.77
CA SER A 294 -4.73 -25.28 45.51
C SER A 294 -3.26 -25.24 45.96
N SER A 295 -2.43 -24.47 45.25
CA SER A 295 -1.30 -23.76 45.86
C SER A 295 -0.94 -22.47 45.11
N SER A 296 -0.27 -21.59 45.84
CA SER A 296 -0.24 -20.13 45.74
C SER A 296 0.61 -19.53 44.63
N ALA A 297 0.29 -18.27 44.33
CA ALA A 297 1.07 -17.33 43.53
C ALA A 297 2.49 -17.09 44.06
N VAL A 298 3.45 -16.99 43.15
CA VAL A 298 4.74 -16.31 43.36
C VAL A 298 5.10 -15.58 42.05
N LEU A 299 5.35 -14.26 42.12
CA LEU A 299 5.98 -13.46 41.06
C LEU A 299 7.41 -13.94 40.82
N PRO A 300 7.95 -13.80 39.59
CA PRO A 300 9.37 -13.54 39.43
C PRO A 300 9.63 -12.13 38.91
N THR A 301 10.59 -11.55 39.59
CA THR A 301 11.34 -10.32 39.39
C THR A 301 12.05 -10.29 38.02
N SER A 302 12.29 -9.08 37.54
CA SER A 302 13.11 -8.73 36.39
C SER A 302 14.55 -9.27 36.45
N SER A 303 15.15 -9.38 35.25
CA SER A 303 16.58 -9.54 34.92
C SER A 303 17.09 -10.98 34.71
N SER A 304 17.20 -11.41 33.45
CA SER A 304 18.36 -12.18 33.00
C SER A 304 18.60 -11.98 31.51
N VAL A 305 19.87 -11.73 31.18
CA VAL A 305 20.41 -11.58 29.83
C VAL A 305 20.22 -12.91 29.08
N ALA A 306 19.56 -12.90 27.93
CA ALA A 306 19.35 -14.10 27.14
C ALA A 306 20.72 -14.62 26.63
N ALA A 307 21.18 -15.72 27.22
CA ALA A 307 22.30 -16.50 26.70
C ALA A 307 21.83 -17.23 25.42
N GLY A 308 22.39 -16.83 24.28
CA GLY A 308 22.08 -17.43 22.98
C GLY A 308 22.88 -16.74 21.88
N THR A 309 22.99 -17.40 20.74
CA THR A 309 23.52 -16.81 19.51
C THR A 309 22.39 -16.42 18.58
N VAL A 310 22.46 -15.26 17.95
CA VAL A 310 21.48 -14.77 16.99
C VAL A 310 21.76 -15.37 15.60
N ALA A 311 20.73 -15.89 14.95
CA ALA A 311 20.80 -16.40 13.58
C ALA A 311 20.97 -15.26 12.55
N GLU A 312 21.32 -15.59 11.31
CA GLU A 312 21.42 -14.63 10.21
C GLU A 312 20.14 -13.77 10.11
N TYR A 313 20.30 -12.47 9.86
CA TYR A 313 19.23 -11.44 9.85
C TYR A 313 18.50 -11.16 11.17
N GLY A 314 18.87 -11.81 12.28
CA GLY A 314 18.30 -11.47 13.57
C GLY A 314 18.79 -10.12 14.12
N GLN A 315 18.05 -9.55 15.08
CA GLN A 315 18.48 -8.37 15.82
C GLN A 315 19.52 -8.77 16.86
N CYS A 316 20.65 -8.07 16.90
CA CYS A 316 21.77 -8.34 17.82
C CYS A 316 22.18 -7.12 18.67
N GLY A 317 21.41 -6.03 18.58
CA GLY A 317 21.64 -4.78 19.29
C GLY A 317 20.61 -3.69 18.94
N GLY A 318 20.73 -2.53 19.58
CA GLY A 318 19.82 -1.37 19.42
C GLY A 318 19.40 -0.78 20.76
N ILE A 319 18.92 0.47 20.75
CA ILE A 319 18.42 1.14 21.96
C ILE A 319 17.20 0.36 22.46
N GLY A 320 17.25 -0.11 23.71
CA GLY A 320 16.19 -0.90 24.33
C GLY A 320 16.21 -2.41 24.00
N PHE A 321 17.18 -2.90 23.23
CA PHE A 321 17.30 -4.33 22.94
C PHE A 321 17.83 -5.11 24.16
N THR A 322 17.10 -6.15 24.56
CA THR A 322 17.42 -7.01 25.72
C THR A 322 17.70 -8.48 25.33
N GLY A 323 17.76 -8.77 24.02
CA GLY A 323 18.00 -10.11 23.49
C GLY A 323 19.48 -10.48 23.39
N ALA A 324 19.76 -11.61 22.74
CA ALA A 324 21.11 -12.13 22.53
C ALA A 324 21.95 -11.18 21.66
N THR A 325 23.20 -10.92 22.05
CA THR A 325 24.14 -10.02 21.32
C THR A 325 25.26 -10.79 20.61
N ALA A 326 25.48 -12.06 20.96
CA ALA A 326 26.45 -12.93 20.29
C ALA A 326 25.86 -13.44 18.96
N CYS A 327 26.64 -13.43 17.90
CA CYS A 327 26.21 -13.89 16.57
C CYS A 327 26.63 -15.34 16.33
N VAL A 328 25.81 -16.12 15.61
CA VAL A 328 26.26 -17.42 15.07
C VAL A 328 27.39 -17.16 14.08
N ALA A 329 28.51 -17.90 14.18
CA ALA A 329 29.58 -17.80 13.18
C ALA A 329 29.06 -18.21 11.79
N PRO A 330 29.39 -17.51 10.69
CA PRO A 330 30.46 -16.50 10.51
C PRO A 330 29.99 -15.03 10.61
N PHE A 331 28.80 -14.78 11.14
CA PHE A 331 28.16 -13.47 11.09
C PHE A 331 28.69 -12.51 12.16
N THR A 332 28.57 -11.21 11.89
CA THR A 332 28.92 -10.15 12.84
C THR A 332 27.77 -9.17 12.98
N CYS A 333 27.55 -8.66 14.19
CA CYS A 333 26.54 -7.64 14.45
C CYS A 333 26.99 -6.29 13.88
N THR A 334 26.24 -5.74 12.94
CA THR A 334 26.54 -4.45 12.29
C THR A 334 25.49 -3.41 12.63
N VAL A 335 25.94 -2.16 12.87
CA VAL A 335 25.06 -1.02 13.10
C VAL A 335 24.47 -0.57 11.76
N LEU A 336 23.14 -0.58 11.61
CA LEU A 336 22.49 -0.12 10.38
C LEU A 336 22.09 1.36 10.46
N ASN A 337 21.63 1.80 11.63
CA ASN A 337 21.40 3.21 11.97
C ASN A 337 21.42 3.37 13.50
N GLY A 338 21.34 4.59 14.02
CA GLY A 338 21.49 4.89 15.45
C GLY A 338 20.50 4.21 16.41
N MET A 339 19.54 3.43 15.89
CA MET A 339 18.48 2.76 16.64
C MET A 339 18.43 1.24 16.41
N TYR A 340 19.04 0.69 15.35
CA TYR A 340 18.92 -0.72 14.95
C TYR A 340 20.24 -1.37 14.51
N PHE A 341 20.46 -2.62 14.96
CA PHE A 341 21.63 -3.43 14.63
C PHE A 341 21.15 -4.80 14.13
N SER A 342 21.63 -5.24 12.97
CA SER A 342 21.30 -6.56 12.39
C SER A 342 22.56 -7.34 12.03
N LEU A 343 22.45 -8.66 11.93
CA LEU A 343 23.53 -9.50 11.41
C LEU A 343 23.64 -9.38 9.89
N LEU A 344 24.86 -9.18 9.41
CA LEU A 344 25.22 -9.23 7.98
C LEU A 344 26.44 -10.15 7.78
N PHE A 345 26.61 -10.64 6.54
CA PHE A 345 27.77 -11.41 6.13
C PHE A 345 29.07 -10.60 6.31
N ARG A 346 30.13 -11.24 6.82
CA ARG A 346 31.50 -10.78 6.54
C ARG A 346 31.73 -10.96 5.04
N THR A 347 31.69 -9.88 4.27
CA THR A 347 32.32 -9.87 2.95
C THR A 347 33.83 -9.96 3.15
N SER A 348 34.37 -11.18 3.22
CA SER A 348 35.80 -11.38 2.98
C SER A 348 36.04 -11.18 1.49
N LYS A 349 36.42 -9.96 1.09
CA LYS A 349 37.50 -9.71 0.12
C LYS A 349 37.76 -8.22 -0.01
N ASN A 350 38.92 -7.82 0.52
CA ASN A 350 39.74 -6.77 -0.06
C ASN A 350 39.85 -7.02 -1.57
N TYR A 351 39.53 -6.01 -2.38
CA TYR A 351 40.27 -5.75 -3.60
C TYR A 351 40.82 -4.32 -3.48
N GLY A 352 42.08 -4.23 -3.06
CA GLY A 352 42.91 -3.07 -3.32
C GLY A 352 43.57 -3.24 -4.69
N ASN A 353 43.25 -2.34 -5.60
CA ASN A 353 44.16 -1.48 -6.37
C ASN A 353 43.31 -0.69 -7.39
#